data_AF-A0A857GQH9-F1
#
_entry.id   AF-A0A857GQH9-F1
#
_cell.length_a   1.000
_cell.length_b   1.000
_cell.length_c   1.000
_cell.angle_alpha   90.00
_cell.angle_beta   90.00
_cell.angle_gamma   90.00
#
_symmetry.space_group_name_H-M   'P 1'
#
loop_
_entity.id
_entity.type
_entity.pdbx_description
1 polymer ?
#
loop_
_entity_poly.entity_id
_entity_poly.type
_entity_poly.pdbx_seq_one_letter_code
_entity_poly.pdbx_strand_id
1 'polypeptide(L)'
;MEMRGVSFRDFLIEHFGEVPPTLHFTAWDDYEVSLGGWDDPTWYLVTIEEGEPLTLRSRGPIRLVEREYTGRDVENLRDFNDWIWMIRSIEAQW
;
A
#
# COMPACT_ATOMS: atom_id res chain seq x y z
N MET A 1 13.20 -7.30 9.24
CA MET A 1 12.75 -5.90 9.33
C MET A 1 11.41 -5.92 10.03
N GLU A 2 11.26 -5.18 11.12
CA GLU A 2 10.02 -5.08 11.89
C GLU A 2 9.19 -3.91 11.34
N MET A 3 8.08 -4.22 10.67
CA MET A 3 7.12 -3.23 10.18
C MET A 3 5.80 -3.37 10.94
N ARG A 4 5.23 -2.24 11.35
CA ARG A 4 3.93 -2.18 12.02
C ARG A 4 2.96 -1.32 11.20
N GLY A 5 1.74 -1.83 11.07
CA GLY A 5 0.73 -1.28 10.19
C GLY A 5 -0.59 -2.03 10.32
N VAL A 6 -1.53 -1.75 9.42
CA VAL A 6 -2.82 -2.43 9.32
C VAL A 6 -2.90 -3.25 8.04
N SER A 7 -3.64 -4.36 8.09
CA SER A 7 -4.03 -5.12 6.89
C SER A 7 -4.77 -4.17 5.94
N PHE A 8 -4.31 -4.07 4.69
CA PHE A 8 -4.91 -3.12 3.75
C PHE A 8 -6.33 -3.56 3.38
N ARG A 9 -6.54 -4.86 3.19
CA ARG A 9 -7.87 -5.41 2.94
C ARG A 9 -8.86 -5.07 4.05
N ASP A 10 -8.47 -5.28 5.31
CA ASP A 10 -9.35 -5.03 6.44
C ASP A 10 -9.66 -3.52 6.57
N PHE A 11 -8.65 -2.68 6.33
CA PHE A 11 -8.82 -1.22 6.25
C PHE A 11 -9.83 -0.81 5.16
N LEU A 12 -9.76 -1.41 3.97
CA LEU A 12 -10.72 -1.13 2.90
C LEU A 12 -12.14 -1.57 3.26
N ILE A 13 -12.30 -2.77 3.82
CA ILE A 13 -13.62 -3.27 4.25
C ILE A 13 -14.20 -2.39 5.38
N GLU A 14 -13.38 -1.96 6.33
CA GLU A 14 -13.80 -1.08 7.42
C GLU A 14 -14.33 0.27 6.90
N HIS A 15 -13.67 0.86 5.89
CA HIS A 15 -14.00 2.19 5.40
C HIS A 15 -14.99 2.22 4.22
N PHE A 16 -15.00 1.19 3.37
CA PHE A 16 -15.84 1.12 2.16
C PHE A 16 -16.93 0.04 2.22
N GLY A 17 -16.91 -0.84 3.22
CA GLY A 17 -17.86 -1.95 3.38
C GLY A 17 -17.54 -3.20 2.54
N GLU A 18 -16.76 -3.05 1.48
CA GLU A 18 -16.19 -4.13 0.66
C GLU A 18 -14.85 -3.66 0.07
N VAL A 19 -14.13 -4.56 -0.62
CA VAL A 19 -12.87 -4.22 -1.30
C VAL A 19 -13.19 -3.60 -2.67
N PRO A 20 -12.88 -2.32 -2.93
CA PRO A 20 -13.14 -1.72 -4.24
C PRO A 20 -12.31 -2.40 -5.35
N PRO A 21 -12.86 -2.57 -6.57
CA PRO A 21 -12.15 -3.22 -7.66
C PRO A 21 -10.93 -2.40 -8.12
N THR A 22 -11.03 -1.07 -8.04
CA THR A 22 -9.96 -0.13 -8.33
C THR A 22 -9.89 0.95 -7.24
N LEU A 23 -8.69 1.36 -6.90
CA LEU A 23 -8.41 2.49 -5.99
C LEU A 23 -7.55 3.50 -6.71
N HIS A 24 -7.89 4.77 -6.54
CA HIS A 24 -7.07 5.90 -6.94
C HIS A 24 -6.27 6.41 -5.74
N PHE A 25 -4.96 6.50 -5.89
CA PHE A 25 -4.05 6.99 -4.86
C PHE A 25 -3.47 8.33 -5.30
N THR A 26 -3.38 9.25 -4.36
CA THR A 26 -2.61 10.48 -4.53
C THR A 26 -1.56 10.57 -3.44
N ALA A 27 -0.32 10.86 -3.81
CA ALA A 27 0.79 11.06 -2.88
C ALA A 27 1.05 12.55 -2.61
N TRP A 28 1.91 12.84 -1.63
CA TRP A 28 2.27 14.21 -1.24
C TRP A 28 3.07 15.00 -2.29
N ASP A 29 3.72 14.32 -3.23
CA ASP A 29 4.45 14.90 -4.37
C ASP A 29 3.57 15.04 -5.62
N ASP A 30 2.24 14.93 -5.45
CA ASP A 30 1.23 14.95 -6.50
C ASP A 30 1.37 13.81 -7.53
N TYR A 31 2.11 12.74 -7.18
CA TYR A 31 2.02 11.47 -7.90
C TYR A 31 0.62 10.86 -7.73
N GLU A 32 0.04 10.41 -8.83
CA GLU A 32 -1.29 9.79 -8.89
C GLU A 32 -1.22 8.47 -9.63
N VAL A 33 -1.95 7.46 -9.13
CA VAL A 33 -2.07 6.16 -9.80
C VAL A 33 -3.39 5.49 -9.46
N SER A 34 -3.99 4.83 -10.45
CA SER A 34 -5.14 3.93 -10.23
C SER A 34 -4.70 2.48 -10.42
N LEU A 35 -4.95 1.64 -9.43
CA LEU A 35 -4.55 0.24 -9.41
C LEU A 35 -5.70 -0.62 -8.83
N GLY A 36 -5.74 -1.90 -9.21
CA GLY A 36 -6.71 -2.89 -8.72
C GLY A 36 -6.02 -4.10 -8.09
N GLY A 37 -6.80 -5.12 -7.72
CA GLY A 37 -6.27 -6.36 -7.15
C GLY A 37 -6.06 -6.35 -5.64
N TRP A 38 -6.85 -5.56 -4.90
CA TRP A 38 -6.70 -5.33 -3.45
C TRP A 38 -7.29 -6.40 -2.54
N ASP A 39 -7.87 -7.46 -3.09
CA ASP A 39 -8.41 -8.56 -2.30
C ASP A 39 -7.31 -9.51 -1.78
N ASP A 40 -6.07 -9.32 -2.25
CA ASP A 40 -4.91 -10.03 -1.74
C ASP A 40 -4.59 -9.63 -0.27
N PRO A 41 -4.60 -10.58 0.68
CA PRO A 41 -4.38 -10.28 2.10
C PRO A 41 -2.92 -9.95 2.45
N THR A 42 -1.99 -10.01 1.50
CA THR A 42 -0.57 -9.75 1.73
C THR A 42 -0.20 -8.27 1.80
N TRP A 43 -1.13 -7.37 1.46
CA TRP A 43 -0.93 -5.91 1.50
C TRP A 43 -1.13 -5.32 2.88
N TYR A 44 -0.22 -4.42 3.28
CA TYR A 44 -0.28 -3.70 4.55
C TYR A 44 -0.01 -2.20 4.37
N LEU A 45 -0.80 -1.37 5.05
CA LEU A 45 -0.51 0.05 5.25
C LEU A 45 0.39 0.22 6.47
N VAL A 46 1.65 0.56 6.25
CA VAL A 46 2.68 0.70 7.27
C VAL A 46 2.85 2.16 7.65
N THR A 47 2.99 2.39 8.95
CA THR A 47 3.22 3.71 9.56
C THR A 47 4.43 3.73 10.49
N ILE A 48 4.94 2.56 10.88
CA ILE A 48 6.08 2.40 11.78
C ILE A 48 7.04 1.33 11.22
N GLU A 49 8.34 1.63 11.24
CA GLU A 49 9.43 0.75 10.82
C GLU A 49 10.53 0.77 11.89
N GLU A 50 10.97 -0.41 12.32
CA GLU A 50 12.03 -0.58 13.35
C GLU A 50 11.76 0.20 14.65
N GLY A 51 10.49 0.20 15.09
CA GLY A 51 10.09 0.89 16.33
C GLY A 51 9.69 2.35 16.16
N GLU A 52 10.07 2.99 15.05
CA GLU A 52 9.95 4.44 14.83
C GLU A 52 8.90 4.80 13.76
N PRO A 53 8.21 5.94 13.87
CA PRO A 53 7.33 6.43 12.81
C PRO A 53 8.06 6.59 11.47
N LEU A 54 7.38 6.31 10.37
CA LEU A 54 7.95 6.53 9.03
C LEU A 54 8.29 8.02 8.84
N THR A 55 9.48 8.26 8.31
CA THR A 55 10.01 9.58 7.93
C THR A 55 9.99 9.73 6.42
N LEU A 56 10.33 10.91 5.89
CA LEU A 56 10.51 11.09 4.45
C LEU A 56 11.54 10.10 3.86
N ARG A 57 12.61 9.77 4.59
CA ARG A 57 13.62 8.81 4.12
C ARG A 57 13.09 7.37 4.06
N SER A 58 12.23 6.99 5.01
CA SER A 58 11.53 5.70 5.00
C SER A 58 10.19 5.74 4.26
N ARG A 59 9.94 6.83 3.51
CA ARG A 59 8.79 7.03 2.61
C ARG A 59 7.44 7.10 3.34
N GLY A 60 7.45 7.70 4.53
CA GLY A 60 6.26 8.00 5.33
C GLY A 60 5.49 9.24 4.86
N PRO A 61 4.36 9.59 5.51
CA PRO A 61 3.88 9.06 6.78
C PRO A 61 3.19 7.69 6.65
N ILE A 62 2.78 7.32 5.44
CA ILE A 62 2.08 6.06 5.13
C ILE A 62 2.70 5.46 3.87
N ARG A 63 3.00 4.16 3.91
CA ARG A 63 3.50 3.37 2.79
C ARG A 63 2.73 2.07 2.68
N LEU A 64 2.35 1.70 1.46
CA LEU A 64 1.78 0.39 1.15
C LEU A 64 2.91 -0.59 0.82
N VAL A 65 2.89 -1.76 1.45
CA VAL A 65 3.88 -2.83 1.22
C VAL A 65 3.20 -4.19 1.12
N GLU A 66 3.75 -5.04 0.26
CA GLU A 66 3.42 -6.46 0.21
C GLU A 66 4.34 -7.25 1.16
N ARG A 67 3.76 -8.09 2.02
CA ARG A 67 4.48 -8.79 3.09
C ARG A 67 5.18 -10.08 2.63
N GLU A 68 4.72 -10.71 1.56
CA GLU A 68 5.30 -11.96 1.04
C GLU A 68 6.01 -11.75 -0.31
N TYR A 69 7.34 -11.74 -0.29
CA TYR A 69 8.18 -11.83 -1.49
C TYR A 69 8.49 -13.28 -1.90
N THR A 70 7.96 -14.28 -1.18
CA THR A 70 8.32 -15.69 -1.38
C THR A 70 7.52 -16.31 -2.51
N GLY A 71 8.06 -16.25 -3.74
CA GLY A 71 7.63 -17.10 -4.85
C GLY A 71 7.32 -16.41 -6.17
N ARG A 72 7.50 -15.09 -6.31
CA ARG A 72 7.33 -14.41 -7.60
C ARG A 72 8.61 -14.41 -8.42
N ASP A 73 8.46 -14.72 -9.71
CA ASP A 73 9.52 -14.58 -10.71
C ASP A 73 10.01 -13.13 -10.75
N VAL A 74 11.32 -12.98 -10.63
CA VAL A 74 12.02 -11.68 -10.66
C VAL A 74 11.75 -10.90 -11.95
N GLU A 75 11.33 -11.59 -13.02
CA GLU A 75 10.93 -10.99 -14.29
C GLU A 75 9.55 -10.31 -14.25
N ASN A 76 8.62 -10.75 -13.40
CA ASN A 76 7.30 -10.11 -13.19
C ASN A 76 7.37 -8.90 -12.23
N LEU A 77 8.48 -8.72 -11.51
CA LEU A 77 8.72 -7.58 -10.61
C LEU A 77 8.92 -6.24 -11.34
N ARG A 78 9.03 -6.25 -12.68
CA ARG A 78 9.14 -5.02 -13.48
C ARG A 78 7.80 -4.38 -13.81
N ASP A 79 6.70 -5.12 -13.67
CA ASP A 79 5.38 -4.63 -14.06
C ASP A 79 4.61 -3.96 -12.90
N PHE A 80 5.12 -4.04 -11.67
CA PHE A 80 4.62 -3.25 -10.55
C PHE A 80 5.72 -2.32 -9.98
N ASN A 81 5.46 -1.01 -10.07
CA ASN A 81 6.16 0.07 -9.38
C ASN A 81 5.95 -0.06 -7.86
N ASP A 82 6.63 -1.02 -7.25
CA ASP A 82 6.07 -1.83 -6.16
C ASP A 82 5.89 -1.19 -4.77
N TRP A 83 6.06 0.11 -4.56
CA TRP A 83 5.68 0.71 -3.26
C TRP A 83 4.94 2.03 -3.49
N ILE A 84 3.63 2.08 -3.19
CA ILE A 84 2.92 3.35 -3.10
C ILE A 84 3.26 3.96 -1.74
N TRP A 85 3.88 5.13 -1.73
CA TRP A 85 4.33 5.78 -0.51
C TRP A 85 3.89 7.22 -0.44
N MET A 86 4.12 7.84 0.71
CA MET A 86 3.70 9.22 0.97
C MET A 86 2.23 9.43 0.62
N ILE A 87 1.38 8.43 0.88
CA ILE A 87 -0.04 8.44 0.50
C ILE A 87 -0.73 9.60 1.24
N ARG A 88 -1.41 10.44 0.46
CA ARG A 88 -2.21 11.58 0.93
C ARG A 88 -3.71 11.24 0.90
N SER A 89 -4.18 10.59 -0.16
CA SER A 89 -5.58 10.16 -0.31
C SER A 89 -5.69 8.79 -0.98
N ILE A 90 -6.77 8.09 -0.66
CA ILE A 90 -7.19 6.81 -1.26
C ILE A 90 -8.67 6.96 -1.58
N GLU A 91 -9.04 6.79 -2.85
CA GLU A 91 -10.41 6.97 -3.32
C GLU A 91 -10.89 5.70 -4.03
N ALA A 92 -12.09 5.23 -3.67
CA ALA A 92 -12.71 4.08 -4.30
C ALA A 92 -13.25 4.42 -5.70
N GLN A 93 -12.96 3.57 -6.67
CA GLN A 93 -13.52 3.61 -8.02
C GLN A 93 -14.31 2.32 -8.25
N TRP A 94 -15.63 2.45 -8.44
CA TRP A 94 -16.60 1.36 -8.59
C TRP A 94 -16.94 1.06 -10.05
#